data_AF-A0A1F6PLJ1-F1
#
_entry.id   AF-A0A1F6PLJ1-F1
#
_cell.length_a   1.000
_cell.length_b   1.000
_cell.length_c   1.000
_cell.angle_alpha   90.00
_cell.angle_beta   90.00
_cell.angle_gamma   90.00
#
_symmetry.space_group_name_H-M   'P 1'
#
loop_
_entity.id
_entity.type
_entity.pdbx_description
1 polymer ?
#
loop_
_entity_poly.entity_id
_entity_poly.type
_entity_poly.pdbx_seq_one_letter_code
_entity_poly.pdbx_strand_id
1 'polypeptide(L)'
;MKNSKNLIILAISLFIAIILLITTFFLLNKSERLTDKNSVKVYFMKSVGNADFQLTPVRRKLSPDKSRLSTAITELLKGPSEKEKKAGFYTEIPSTTKLLELSENVKDIDYSIVIINLSKDFESGGGSTSMSMRLKQLVNTALDADKVHPVYLQLNGKKVDFIGGEGVIVTQPLSR
;
A
#
# COMPACT_ATOMS: atom_id res chain seq x y z
N MET A 1 35.55 45.84 -31.18
CA MET A 1 34.33 46.11 -30.38
C MET A 1 33.09 45.26 -30.74
N LYS A 2 32.90 44.81 -32.00
CA LYS A 2 31.72 44.01 -32.41
C LYS A 2 31.71 42.58 -31.84
N ASN A 3 32.88 41.94 -31.76
CA ASN A 3 33.00 40.54 -31.32
C ASN A 3 32.74 40.33 -29.82
N SER A 4 33.06 41.30 -28.97
CA SER A 4 32.82 41.20 -27.52
C SER A 4 31.33 41.27 -27.17
N LYS A 5 30.54 42.07 -27.90
CA LYS A 5 29.08 42.13 -27.72
C LYS A 5 28.39 40.81 -28.07
N ASN A 6 28.82 40.15 -29.14
CA ASN A 6 28.27 38.85 -29.56
C ASN A 6 28.60 37.74 -28.54
N LEU A 7 29.81 37.76 -27.97
CA LEU A 7 30.22 36.80 -26.93
C LEU A 7 29.36 36.95 -25.66
N ILE A 8 29.07 38.18 -25.25
CA ILE A 8 28.23 38.48 -24.09
C ILE A 8 26.79 37.99 -24.32
N ILE A 9 26.22 38.24 -25.51
CA ILE A 9 24.86 37.77 -25.85
C ILE A 9 24.77 36.24 -25.81
N LEU A 10 25.79 35.54 -26.32
CA LEU A 10 25.88 34.08 -26.28
C LEU A 10 26.00 33.53 -24.85
N ALA A 11 26.78 34.19 -23.99
CA ALA A 11 26.90 33.79 -22.60
C ALA A 11 25.57 33.97 -21.83
N ILE A 12 24.86 35.07 -22.09
CA ILE A 12 23.55 35.33 -21.48
C ILE A 12 22.51 34.33 -21.96
N SER A 13 22.45 34.02 -23.26
CA SER A 13 21.48 33.06 -23.79
C SER A 13 21.71 31.65 -23.23
N LEU A 14 22.99 31.24 -23.10
CA LEU A 14 23.35 29.96 -22.50
C LEU A 14 22.95 29.90 -21.02
N PHE A 15 23.18 30.99 -20.28
CA PHE A 15 22.80 31.06 -18.87
C PHE A 15 21.27 30.94 -18.68
N ILE A 16 20.48 31.62 -19.52
CA ILE A 16 19.02 31.51 -19.50
C ILE A 16 18.58 30.07 -19.83
N ALA A 17 19.18 29.44 -20.85
CA ALA A 17 18.86 28.07 -21.23
C ALA A 17 19.16 27.07 -20.09
N ILE A 18 20.26 27.25 -19.38
CA ILE A 18 20.61 26.44 -18.21
C ILE A 18 19.59 26.63 -17.09
N ILE A 19 19.20 27.87 -16.80
CA ILE A 19 18.16 28.14 -15.79
C ILE A 19 16.85 27.44 -16.18
N LEU A 20 16.41 27.55 -17.43
CA LEU A 20 15.20 26.90 -17.91
C LEU A 20 15.28 25.37 -17.79
N LEU A 21 16.43 24.78 -18.10
CA LEU A 21 16.67 23.34 -17.90
C LEU A 21 16.60 22.95 -16.43
N ILE A 22 17.24 23.72 -15.54
CA ILE A 22 17.22 23.47 -14.09
C ILE A 22 15.80 23.60 -13.55
N THR A 23 15.05 24.62 -13.94
CA THR A 23 13.65 24.80 -13.50
C THR A 23 12.76 23.68 -14.01
N THR A 24 12.94 23.23 -15.25
CA THR A 24 12.16 22.14 -15.83
C THR A 24 12.49 20.82 -15.13
N PHE A 25 13.77 20.55 -14.90
CA PHE A 25 14.22 19.39 -14.13
C PHE A 25 13.66 19.39 -12.70
N PHE A 26 13.64 20.55 -12.03
CA PHE A 26 13.08 20.67 -10.69
C PHE A 26 11.56 20.49 -10.66
N LEU A 27 10.85 21.01 -11.67
CA LEU A 27 9.40 20.81 -11.81
C LEU A 27 9.05 19.33 -12.09
N LEU A 28 9.83 18.64 -12.93
CA LEU A 28 9.67 17.21 -13.22
C LEU A 28 9.96 16.33 -11.99
N ASN A 29 10.92 16.74 -11.15
CA ASN A 29 11.32 16.00 -9.95
C ASN A 29 10.57 16.41 -8.68
N LYS A 30 9.51 17.23 -8.78
CA LYS A 30 8.69 17.58 -7.63
C LYS A 30 7.92 16.35 -7.14
N SER A 31 8.54 15.62 -6.22
CA SER A 31 7.88 14.58 -5.43
C SER A 31 6.80 15.25 -4.57
N GLU A 32 5.54 15.00 -4.89
CA GLU A 32 4.45 15.32 -3.96
C GLU A 32 4.67 14.53 -2.67
N ARG A 33 4.88 15.25 -1.57
CA ARG A 33 4.97 14.64 -0.25
C ARG A 33 3.66 13.91 0.05
N LEU A 34 3.75 12.62 0.39
CA LEU A 34 2.58 11.84 0.79
C LEU A 34 2.10 12.32 2.17
N THR A 35 0.81 12.64 2.24
CA THR A 35 0.06 13.11 3.41
C THR A 35 -1.16 12.20 3.62
N ASP A 36 -1.86 12.27 4.75
CA ASP A 36 -3.05 11.45 4.96
C ASP A 36 -4.17 11.71 3.94
N LYS A 37 -4.23 12.93 3.38
CA LYS A 37 -5.25 13.31 2.38
C LYS A 37 -5.03 12.63 1.04
N ASN A 38 -3.78 12.52 0.57
CA ASN A 38 -3.43 11.99 -0.75
C ASN A 38 -2.71 10.62 -0.70
N SER A 39 -2.74 9.95 0.46
CA SER A 39 -2.15 8.63 0.61
C SER A 39 -2.95 7.73 1.55
N VAL A 40 -2.75 6.43 1.37
CA VAL A 40 -3.21 5.37 2.28
C VAL A 40 -2.00 4.70 2.90
N LYS A 41 -2.20 4.07 4.07
CA LYS A 41 -1.15 3.25 4.69
C LYS A 41 -1.39 1.79 4.34
N VAL A 42 -0.31 1.11 4.03
CA VAL A 42 -0.27 -0.34 3.81
C VAL A 42 0.75 -0.91 4.79
N TYR A 43 0.37 -1.96 5.51
CA TYR A 43 1.21 -2.50 6.57
C TYR A 43 1.96 -3.74 6.09
N PHE A 44 3.28 -3.69 6.20
CA PHE A 44 4.19 -4.78 5.87
C PHE A 44 4.99 -5.22 7.09
N MET A 45 5.58 -6.41 7.02
CA MET A 45 6.58 -6.83 7.98
C MET A 45 7.91 -6.15 7.66
N LYS A 46 8.68 -5.85 8.71
CA LYS A 46 10.04 -5.33 8.60
C LYS A 46 10.94 -6.09 9.55
N SER A 47 12.02 -6.68 9.05
CA SER A 47 13.03 -7.27 9.92
C SER A 47 13.81 -6.16 10.63
N VAL A 48 13.97 -6.29 11.96
CA VAL A 48 14.64 -5.28 12.80
C VAL A 48 15.91 -5.81 13.49
N GLY A 49 16.39 -7.00 13.08
CA GLY A 49 17.57 -7.68 13.66
C GLY A 49 17.17 -8.77 14.67
N ASN A 50 18.10 -9.64 15.06
CA ASN A 50 17.90 -10.69 16.08
C ASN A 50 16.66 -11.59 15.89
N ALA A 51 16.28 -11.86 14.63
CA ALA A 51 15.04 -12.57 14.27
C ALA A 51 13.72 -11.87 14.68
N ASP A 52 13.79 -10.61 15.13
CA ASP A 52 12.64 -9.79 15.41
C ASP A 52 12.06 -9.17 14.13
N PHE A 53 10.75 -8.96 14.16
CA PHE A 53 9.98 -8.37 13.09
C PHE A 53 8.98 -7.36 13.64
N GLN A 54 8.68 -6.34 12.85
CA GLN A 54 7.73 -5.30 13.21
C GLN A 54 6.72 -5.07 12.10
N LEU A 55 5.44 -4.97 12.46
CA LEU A 55 4.40 -4.49 11.56
C LEU A 55 4.55 -2.98 11.36
N THR A 56 4.91 -2.57 10.15
CA THR A 56 5.29 -1.19 9.85
C THR A 56 4.46 -0.65 8.68
N PRO A 57 3.81 0.53 8.84
CA PRO A 57 3.06 1.15 7.75
C PRO A 57 3.98 1.79 6.72
N VAL A 58 3.61 1.66 5.45
CA VAL A 58 4.21 2.38 4.32
C VAL A 58 3.12 3.14 3.59
N ARG A 59 3.40 4.38 3.21
CA ARG A 59 2.44 5.21 2.48
C ARG A 59 2.42 4.84 1.00
N ARG A 60 1.22 4.78 0.43
CA ARG A 60 0.95 4.60 -1.00
C ARG A 60 0.11 5.76 -1.48
N LYS A 61 0.40 6.28 -2.67
CA LYS A 61 -0.39 7.36 -3.26
C LYS A 61 -1.84 6.89 -3.42
N LEU A 62 -2.79 7.72 -3.00
CA LEU A 62 -4.20 7.44 -3.22
C LEU A 62 -4.50 7.55 -4.71
N SER A 63 -5.12 6.51 -5.28
CA SER A 63 -5.57 6.54 -6.66
C SER A 63 -6.77 7.49 -6.77
N PRO A 64 -6.81 8.43 -7.73
CA PRO A 64 -7.94 9.36 -7.88
C PRO A 64 -9.23 8.66 -8.33
N ASP A 65 -9.11 7.48 -8.95
CA ASP A 65 -10.18 6.67 -9.52
C ASP A 65 -10.68 5.55 -8.58
N LYS A 66 -10.08 5.39 -7.39
CA LYS A 66 -10.41 4.29 -6.47
C LYS A 66 -10.69 4.81 -5.07
N SER A 67 -11.48 4.05 -4.32
CA SER A 67 -11.64 4.27 -2.88
C SER A 67 -10.30 4.10 -2.15
N ARG A 68 -10.25 4.63 -0.91
CA ARG A 68 -9.09 4.46 -0.03
C ARG A 68 -8.84 2.98 0.28
N LEU A 69 -9.91 2.23 0.56
CA LEU A 69 -9.81 0.81 0.85
C LEU A 69 -9.35 0.01 -0.37
N SER A 70 -9.95 0.24 -1.54
CA SER A 70 -9.54 -0.41 -2.79
C SER A 70 -8.07 -0.17 -3.10
N THR A 71 -7.61 1.08 -2.96
CA THR A 71 -6.19 1.42 -3.11
C THR A 71 -5.33 0.65 -2.10
N ALA A 72 -5.69 0.67 -0.82
CA ALA A 72 -4.90 0.08 0.24
C ALA A 72 -4.76 -1.44 0.09
N ILE A 73 -5.86 -2.15 -0.19
CA ILE A 73 -5.84 -3.62 -0.38
C ILE A 73 -5.09 -3.98 -1.66
N THR A 74 -5.30 -3.25 -2.76
CA THR A 74 -4.56 -3.48 -4.01
C THR A 74 -3.06 -3.34 -3.79
N GLU A 75 -2.64 -2.27 -3.10
CA GLU A 75 -1.22 -2.02 -2.83
C GLU A 75 -0.61 -2.97 -1.79
N LEU A 76 -1.42 -3.48 -0.86
CA LEU A 76 -1.01 -4.54 0.07
C LEU A 76 -0.67 -5.84 -0.69
N LEU A 77 -1.55 -6.26 -1.61
CA LEU A 77 -1.36 -7.49 -2.38
C LEU A 77 -0.20 -7.40 -3.37
N LYS A 78 0.16 -6.20 -3.85
CA LYS A 78 1.39 -5.99 -4.63
C LYS A 78 2.67 -6.24 -3.82
N GLY A 79 2.60 -6.16 -2.50
CA GLY A 79 3.74 -6.31 -1.62
C GLY A 79 4.66 -5.07 -1.57
N PRO A 80 5.78 -5.18 -0.83
CA PRO A 80 6.77 -4.13 -0.76
C PRO A 80 7.47 -3.90 -2.12
N SER A 81 7.83 -2.66 -2.41
CA SER A 81 8.67 -2.33 -3.57
C SER A 81 10.10 -2.86 -3.41
N GLU A 82 10.86 -2.95 -4.49
CA GLU A 82 12.27 -3.38 -4.43
C GLU A 82 13.13 -2.53 -3.50
N LYS A 83 12.84 -1.22 -3.41
CA LYS A 83 13.52 -0.33 -2.47
C LYS A 83 13.17 -0.66 -1.01
N GLU A 84 11.91 -0.99 -0.75
CA GLU A 84 11.45 -1.38 0.59
C GLU A 84 12.00 -2.75 0.99
N LYS A 85 12.05 -3.71 0.06
CA LYS A 85 12.70 -5.01 0.27
C LYS A 85 14.16 -4.85 0.69
N LYS A 86 14.93 -4.00 0.00
CA LYS A 86 16.31 -3.64 0.37
C LYS A 86 16.41 -2.98 1.76
N ALA A 87 15.34 -2.33 2.21
CA ALA A 87 15.23 -1.74 3.55
C ALA A 87 14.67 -2.72 4.61
N GLY A 88 14.58 -4.02 4.29
CA GLY A 88 14.18 -5.08 5.20
C GLY A 88 12.67 -5.32 5.29
N PHE A 89 11.86 -4.70 4.42
CA PHE A 89 10.43 -4.95 4.37
C PHE A 89 10.11 -6.22 3.58
N TYR A 90 9.14 -6.99 4.05
CA TYR A 90 8.63 -8.19 3.39
C TYR A 90 7.13 -8.36 3.67
N THR A 91 6.49 -9.26 2.95
CA THR A 91 5.08 -9.62 3.17
C THR A 91 4.95 -11.11 3.40
N GLU A 92 4.10 -11.48 4.35
CA GLU A 92 3.65 -12.86 4.57
C GLU A 92 2.47 -13.25 3.68
N ILE A 93 1.94 -12.32 2.86
CA ILE A 93 0.85 -12.61 1.93
C ILE A 93 1.42 -13.32 0.70
N PRO A 94 0.94 -14.54 0.35
CA PRO A 94 1.38 -15.25 -0.84
C PRO A 94 1.14 -14.41 -2.09
N SER A 95 2.13 -14.34 -2.98
CA SER A 95 2.07 -13.56 -4.23
C SER A 95 0.97 -14.03 -5.19
N THR A 96 0.47 -15.25 -4.99
CA THR A 96 -0.66 -15.84 -5.71
C THR A 96 -2.02 -15.35 -5.22
N THR A 97 -2.09 -14.68 -4.07
CA THR A 97 -3.33 -14.12 -3.52
C THR A 97 -3.92 -13.08 -4.45
N LYS A 98 -5.21 -13.22 -4.78
CA LYS A 98 -5.95 -12.26 -5.60
C LYS A 98 -7.05 -11.58 -4.78
N LEU A 99 -7.31 -10.31 -5.07
CA LEU A 99 -8.56 -9.66 -4.69
C LEU A 99 -9.64 -10.11 -5.68
N LEU A 100 -10.61 -10.89 -5.23
CA LEU A 100 -11.72 -11.36 -6.05
C LEU A 100 -12.84 -10.33 -6.10
N GLU A 101 -13.17 -9.76 -4.95
CA GLU A 101 -14.20 -8.74 -4.82
C GLU A 101 -13.88 -7.81 -3.64
N LEU A 102 -14.26 -6.54 -3.79
CA LEU A 102 -14.30 -5.57 -2.71
C LEU A 102 -15.66 -4.88 -2.74
N SER A 103 -16.51 -5.20 -1.77
CA SER A 103 -17.87 -4.67 -1.68
C SER A 103 -17.91 -3.65 -0.56
N GLU A 104 -18.05 -2.37 -0.91
CA GLU A 104 -18.11 -1.26 0.04
C GLU A 104 -19.57 -0.80 0.22
N ASN A 105 -19.95 -0.45 1.45
CA ASN A 105 -21.29 0.02 1.80
C ASN A 105 -22.41 -1.01 1.54
N VAL A 106 -22.13 -2.30 1.75
CA VAL A 106 -23.16 -3.35 1.71
C VAL A 106 -24.12 -3.10 2.87
N LYS A 107 -25.41 -2.96 2.58
CA LYS A 107 -26.42 -2.68 3.60
C LYS A 107 -26.70 -3.95 4.41
N ASP A 108 -26.37 -3.92 5.69
CA ASP A 108 -26.83 -4.87 6.70
C ASP A 108 -28.11 -4.32 7.38
N ILE A 109 -28.65 -5.04 8.36
CA ILE A 109 -29.91 -4.72 9.04
C ILE A 109 -29.88 -3.30 9.63
N ASP A 110 -28.80 -2.96 10.35
CA ASP A 110 -28.70 -1.70 11.12
C ASP A 110 -27.55 -0.78 10.65
N TYR A 111 -26.61 -1.27 9.85
CA TYR A 111 -25.41 -0.54 9.46
C TYR A 111 -24.87 -1.00 8.09
N SER A 112 -23.97 -0.21 7.51
CA SER A 112 -23.23 -0.59 6.32
C SER A 112 -21.97 -1.36 6.68
N ILE A 113 -21.66 -2.40 5.91
CA ILE A 113 -20.46 -3.24 6.07
C ILE A 113 -19.57 -3.17 4.83
N VAL A 114 -18.35 -3.64 5.03
CA VAL A 114 -17.37 -3.85 3.97
C VAL A 114 -17.03 -5.34 3.89
N ILE A 115 -16.96 -5.88 2.68
CA ILE A 115 -16.53 -7.25 2.43
C ILE A 115 -15.27 -7.23 1.56
N ILE A 116 -14.18 -7.80 2.09
CA ILE A 116 -12.96 -8.09 1.35
C ILE A 116 -12.97 -9.58 1.00
N ASN A 117 -13.13 -9.91 -0.28
CA ASN A 117 -13.10 -11.29 -0.77
C ASN A 117 -11.79 -11.57 -1.49
N LEU A 118 -10.95 -12.42 -0.91
CA LEU A 118 -9.65 -12.82 -1.48
C LEU A 118 -9.71 -14.24 -2.04
N SER A 119 -8.74 -14.60 -2.89
CA SER A 119 -8.57 -15.99 -3.31
C SER A 119 -8.14 -16.86 -2.12
N LYS A 120 -8.49 -18.14 -2.18
CA LYS A 120 -8.06 -19.15 -1.20
C LYS A 120 -6.52 -19.26 -1.07
N ASP A 121 -5.75 -18.74 -2.02
CA ASP A 121 -4.29 -18.69 -1.90
C ASP A 121 -3.82 -17.87 -0.69
N PHE A 122 -4.66 -16.98 -0.14
CA PHE A 122 -4.34 -16.23 1.07
C PHE A 122 -4.04 -17.12 2.28
N GLU A 123 -4.60 -18.33 2.36
CA GLU A 123 -4.31 -19.29 3.44
C GLU A 123 -3.16 -20.26 3.11
N SER A 124 -2.57 -20.17 1.91
CA SER A 124 -1.50 -21.08 1.50
C SER A 124 -0.15 -20.74 2.13
N GLY A 125 0.66 -21.78 2.38
CA GLY A 125 2.06 -21.67 2.81
C GLY A 125 2.29 -21.12 4.23
N GLY A 126 3.51 -21.34 4.72
CA GLY A 126 3.95 -20.94 6.07
C GLY A 126 3.32 -21.77 7.19
N GLY A 127 3.79 -21.55 8.42
CA GLY A 127 3.14 -22.03 9.64
C GLY A 127 2.25 -20.96 10.29
N SER A 128 1.65 -21.27 11.43
CA SER A 128 0.77 -20.37 12.22
C SER A 128 1.33 -18.96 12.44
N THR A 129 2.64 -18.83 12.69
CA THR A 129 3.28 -17.51 12.83
C THR A 129 3.14 -16.66 11.55
N SER A 130 3.46 -17.23 10.39
CA SER A 130 3.32 -16.57 9.08
C SER A 130 1.86 -16.20 8.81
N MET A 131 0.93 -17.11 9.09
CA MET A 131 -0.51 -16.87 8.94
C MET A 131 -1.02 -15.73 9.86
N SER A 132 -0.57 -15.70 11.12
CA SER A 132 -0.94 -14.63 12.07
C SER A 132 -0.44 -13.26 11.59
N MET A 133 0.83 -13.19 11.15
CA MET A 133 1.39 -11.97 10.58
C MET A 133 0.67 -11.53 9.30
N ARG A 134 0.34 -12.48 8.43
CA ARG A 134 -0.42 -12.25 7.20
C ARG A 134 -1.78 -11.61 7.49
N LEU A 135 -2.52 -12.17 8.45
CA LEU A 135 -3.78 -11.61 8.91
C LEU A 135 -3.59 -10.22 9.52
N LYS A 136 -2.57 -10.02 10.37
CA LYS A 136 -2.26 -8.71 10.96
C LYS A 136 -1.99 -7.64 9.91
N GLN A 137 -1.26 -7.95 8.83
CA GLN A 137 -1.03 -7.01 7.72
C GLN A 137 -2.33 -6.60 7.04
N LEU A 138 -3.22 -7.56 6.76
CA LEU A 138 -4.53 -7.31 6.16
C LEU A 138 -5.41 -6.46 7.08
N VAL A 139 -5.59 -6.88 8.33
CA VAL A 139 -6.42 -6.21 9.34
C VAL A 139 -5.98 -4.76 9.52
N ASN A 140 -4.68 -4.52 9.74
CA ASN A 140 -4.19 -3.17 9.99
C ASN A 140 -4.35 -2.27 8.76
N THR A 141 -4.14 -2.80 7.56
CA THR A 141 -4.32 -2.06 6.32
C THR A 141 -5.79 -1.71 6.09
N ALA A 142 -6.69 -2.69 6.25
CA ALA A 142 -8.12 -2.48 6.04
C ALA A 142 -8.69 -1.44 7.02
N LEU A 143 -8.40 -1.59 8.32
CA LEU A 143 -8.95 -0.73 9.37
C LEU A 143 -8.34 0.68 9.41
N ASP A 144 -7.14 0.89 8.86
CA ASP A 144 -6.63 2.26 8.68
C ASP A 144 -7.21 2.94 7.42
N ALA A 145 -7.63 2.15 6.42
CA ALA A 145 -8.20 2.65 5.16
C ALA A 145 -9.72 2.92 5.25
N ASP A 146 -10.46 2.09 5.99
CA ASP A 146 -11.85 2.30 6.38
C ASP A 146 -11.97 2.24 7.91
N LYS A 147 -12.27 3.39 8.51
CA LYS A 147 -12.40 3.57 9.97
C LYS A 147 -13.85 3.61 10.44
N VAL A 148 -14.79 3.44 9.53
CA VAL A 148 -16.21 3.71 9.74
C VAL A 148 -16.98 2.40 9.80
N HIS A 149 -16.70 1.49 8.88
CA HIS A 149 -17.51 0.30 8.69
C HIS A 149 -16.88 -0.95 9.30
N PRO A 150 -17.68 -1.87 9.84
CA PRO A 150 -17.24 -3.24 10.12
C PRO A 150 -16.74 -3.90 8.83
N VAL A 151 -15.51 -4.43 8.88
CA VAL A 151 -14.86 -5.09 7.75
C VAL A 151 -14.90 -6.59 7.94
N TYR A 152 -15.35 -7.32 6.91
CA TYR A 152 -15.38 -8.78 6.89
C TYR A 152 -14.42 -9.32 5.84
N LEU A 153 -13.78 -10.44 6.16
CA LEU A 153 -12.94 -11.22 5.26
C LEU A 153 -13.71 -12.45 4.77
N GLN A 154 -13.68 -12.64 3.46
CA GLN A 154 -14.09 -13.86 2.78
C GLN A 154 -12.94 -14.43 1.96
N LEU A 155 -12.90 -15.76 1.83
CA LEU A 155 -12.03 -16.47 0.89
C LEU A 155 -12.90 -17.24 -0.10
N ASN A 156 -12.73 -16.99 -1.39
CA ASN A 156 -13.57 -17.54 -2.46
C ASN A 156 -15.08 -17.40 -2.16
N GLY A 157 -15.51 -16.23 -1.67
CA GLY A 157 -16.90 -15.91 -1.36
C GLY A 157 -17.46 -16.53 -0.08
N LYS A 158 -16.62 -17.20 0.72
CA LYS A 158 -17.04 -17.78 2.00
C LYS A 158 -16.46 -17.01 3.18
N LYS A 159 -17.30 -16.71 4.17
CA LYS A 159 -16.85 -16.18 5.46
C LYS A 159 -15.86 -17.16 6.08
N VAL A 160 -14.78 -16.63 6.65
CA VAL A 160 -13.71 -17.43 7.24
C VAL A 160 -13.62 -17.17 8.72
N ASP A 161 -13.66 -18.24 9.51
CA ASP A 161 -13.44 -18.20 10.96
C ASP A 161 -12.02 -18.66 11.34
N PHE A 162 -11.35 -19.40 10.45
CA PHE A 162 -9.98 -19.90 10.62
C PHE A 162 -9.23 -19.91 9.28
N ILE A 163 -7.96 -19.54 9.27
CA ILE A 163 -7.07 -19.73 8.12
C ILE A 163 -5.97 -20.75 8.41
N GLY A 164 -5.65 -21.54 7.38
CA GLY A 164 -4.60 -22.54 7.38
C GLY A 164 -4.92 -23.82 8.15
N GLY A 165 -4.10 -24.87 7.96
CA GLY A 165 -4.34 -26.19 8.53
C GLY A 165 -4.22 -26.27 10.05
N GLU A 166 -3.50 -25.34 10.66
CA GLU A 166 -3.31 -25.22 12.12
C GLU A 166 -4.42 -24.40 12.80
N GLY A 167 -5.20 -23.63 12.03
CA GLY A 167 -6.38 -22.89 12.50
C GLY A 167 -6.07 -21.56 13.19
N VAL A 168 -5.50 -20.59 12.48
CA VAL A 168 -5.42 -19.21 12.99
C VAL A 168 -6.82 -18.58 12.96
N ILE A 169 -7.34 -18.23 14.14
CA ILE A 169 -8.66 -17.63 14.30
C ILE A 169 -8.74 -16.28 13.57
N VAL A 170 -9.81 -16.10 12.80
CA VAL A 170 -10.17 -14.84 12.15
C VAL A 170 -11.37 -14.26 12.87
N THR A 171 -11.14 -13.34 13.81
CA THR A 171 -12.21 -12.60 14.48
C THR A 171 -12.92 -11.69 13.48
N GLN A 172 -14.26 -11.80 13.42
CA GLN A 172 -15.08 -11.04 12.47
C GLN A 172 -16.21 -10.29 13.20
N PRO A 173 -16.46 -9.00 12.89
CA PRO A 173 -15.67 -8.17 11.96
C PRO A 173 -14.21 -8.03 12.41
N LEU A 174 -13.33 -7.73 11.45
CA LEU A 174 -11.90 -7.62 11.68
C LEU A 174 -11.62 -6.58 12.77
N SER A 175 -10.71 -6.92 13.68
CA SER A 175 -10.33 -6.10 14.84
C SER A 175 -8.85 -6.29 15.19
N ARG A 176 -8.28 -5.33 15.94
CA ARG A 176 -6.86 -5.30 16.36
C ARG A 176 -6.64 -5.97 17.71
#